data_AF-A0A6P5APH9-F1
#
_entry.id   AF-A0A6P5APH9-F1
#
_cell.length_a   1.000
_cell.length_b   1.000
_cell.length_c   1.000
_cell.angle_alpha   90.00
_cell.angle_beta   90.00
_cell.angle_gamma   90.00
#
_symmetry.space_group_name_H-M   'P 1'
#
loop_
_entity.id
_entity.type
_entity.pdbx_description
1 polymer ?
#
loop_
_entity_poly.entity_id
_entity_poly.type
_entity_poly.pdbx_seq_one_letter_code
_entity_poly.pdbx_strand_id
1 'polypeptide(L)'
;MTPFLLLFVALATASPMKRQTTSGLDENGDGLISKDEVLICMSLHEALVALDRDGDGFIYLPQIIELWGTGDKFYELNTDGDDHLTFREIENGMTLSDFYDQFDFNGDGTLDAAEAYQLNYIWDVLYNPAVNDPLDSNGDGRLSRLEITSHMTYNEVLRALDADGDQRLSAAEVNVLMGSQTAQWMDDQDNNDDGFVNGEEAHSHRMNLGRIFSRLDLDGNNYLNDGEGAGFYEVWVIHLTNTGGSTDPVTG
;
A
#
# COMPACT_ATOMS: atom_id res chain seq x y z
N MET A 1 -20.27 -2.08 -71.76
CA MET A 1 -19.19 -2.61 -70.92
C MET A 1 -18.98 -1.63 -69.79
N THR A 2 -19.48 -1.95 -68.60
CA THR A 2 -19.23 -1.19 -67.37
C THR A 2 -17.79 -1.42 -66.91
N PRO A 3 -17.19 -0.41 -66.28
CA PRO A 3 -16.45 -0.71 -65.06
C PRO A 3 -16.93 0.15 -63.90
N PHE A 4 -17.18 -0.56 -62.79
CA PHE A 4 -17.25 -0.07 -61.43
C PHE A 4 -15.96 0.66 -61.05
N LEU A 5 -16.06 1.77 -60.32
CA LEU A 5 -15.02 2.19 -59.39
C LEU A 5 -15.66 2.69 -58.10
N LEU A 6 -15.37 1.95 -57.05
CA LEU A 6 -15.94 2.00 -55.72
C LEU A 6 -15.58 3.28 -54.98
N LEU A 7 -16.61 3.91 -54.42
CA LEU A 7 -16.54 4.96 -53.41
C LEU A 7 -16.05 4.33 -52.09
N PHE A 8 -14.79 4.56 -51.71
CA PHE A 8 -14.33 4.27 -50.34
C PHE A 8 -14.67 5.47 -49.45
N VAL A 9 -15.86 5.43 -48.85
CA VAL A 9 -16.13 6.20 -47.62
C VAL A 9 -15.36 5.50 -46.51
N ALA A 10 -14.28 6.11 -46.06
CA ALA A 10 -13.61 5.72 -44.82
C ALA A 10 -14.52 6.15 -43.66
N LEU A 11 -15.44 5.27 -43.28
CA LEU A 11 -16.11 5.32 -41.99
C LEU A 11 -15.03 4.94 -40.96
N ALA A 12 -14.48 5.93 -40.26
CA ALA A 12 -13.69 5.68 -39.07
C ALA A 12 -14.64 5.12 -37.99
N THR A 13 -14.90 3.82 -38.07
CA THR A 13 -15.43 3.06 -36.94
C THR A 13 -14.29 2.97 -35.93
N ALA A 14 -14.18 3.96 -35.06
CA ALA A 14 -13.42 3.78 -33.82
C ALA A 14 -14.08 2.61 -33.09
N SER A 15 -13.30 1.54 -32.98
CA SER A 15 -13.64 0.27 -32.36
C SER A 15 -14.25 0.48 -30.97
N PRO A 16 -15.16 -0.40 -30.52
CA PRO A 16 -15.53 -0.44 -29.11
C PRO A 16 -14.25 -0.82 -28.34
N MET A 17 -13.63 0.14 -27.67
CA MET A 17 -12.60 -0.18 -26.69
C MET A 17 -13.25 -1.09 -25.66
N LYS A 18 -12.55 -2.19 -25.39
CA LYS A 18 -12.93 -3.20 -24.41
C LYS A 18 -13.43 -2.50 -23.15
N ARG A 19 -14.70 -2.75 -22.85
CA ARG A 19 -15.27 -2.59 -21.52
C ARG A 19 -14.49 -3.55 -20.60
N GLN A 20 -13.33 -3.12 -20.11
CA GLN A 20 -12.86 -3.60 -18.81
C GLN A 20 -13.91 -3.12 -17.83
N THR A 21 -14.42 -4.05 -17.05
CA THR A 21 -15.39 -3.85 -16.00
C THR A 21 -14.90 -2.74 -15.07
N THR A 22 -15.48 -1.53 -15.13
CA THR A 22 -15.31 -0.51 -14.10
C THR A 22 -16.07 -0.97 -12.86
N SER A 23 -15.42 -1.81 -12.07
CA SER A 23 -15.71 -2.00 -10.66
C SER A 23 -14.56 -1.31 -9.93
N GLY A 24 -14.81 -0.11 -9.39
CA GLY A 24 -13.78 0.70 -8.75
C GLY A 24 -14.20 2.17 -8.64
N LEU A 25 -13.30 2.98 -8.11
CA LEU A 25 -13.46 4.42 -7.91
C LEU A 25 -13.48 5.21 -9.25
N ASP A 26 -12.83 4.69 -10.29
CA ASP A 26 -12.86 5.23 -11.66
C ASP A 26 -14.19 4.84 -12.35
N GLU A 27 -15.23 5.63 -12.10
CA GLU A 27 -16.57 5.36 -12.64
C GLU A 27 -16.60 5.59 -14.16
N ASN A 28 -15.87 6.61 -14.63
CA ASN A 28 -15.94 7.06 -16.01
C ASN A 28 -15.00 6.27 -16.97
N GLY A 29 -13.99 5.60 -16.41
CA GLY A 29 -13.06 4.71 -17.11
C GLY A 29 -11.99 5.43 -17.91
N ASP A 30 -11.62 6.66 -17.55
CA ASP A 30 -10.54 7.41 -18.20
C ASP A 30 -9.15 7.10 -17.64
N GLY A 31 -9.08 6.30 -16.57
CA GLY A 31 -7.84 5.87 -15.94
C GLY A 31 -7.26 6.90 -14.96
N LEU A 32 -8.00 7.96 -14.64
CA LEU A 32 -7.68 8.93 -13.60
C LEU A 32 -8.80 8.95 -12.56
N ILE A 33 -8.47 9.27 -11.31
CA ILE A 33 -9.50 9.46 -10.28
C ILE A 33 -9.72 10.95 -10.07
N SER A 34 -10.92 11.41 -10.39
CA SER A 34 -11.36 12.77 -10.11
C SER A 34 -11.90 12.90 -8.69
N LYS A 35 -11.82 14.12 -8.13
CA LYS A 35 -12.41 14.43 -6.83
C LYS A 35 -13.92 14.14 -6.78
N ASP A 36 -14.64 14.39 -7.87
CA ASP A 36 -16.08 14.16 -7.94
C ASP A 36 -16.42 12.66 -7.80
N GLU A 37 -15.63 11.78 -8.40
CA GLU A 37 -15.79 10.33 -8.24
C GLU A 37 -15.65 9.89 -6.78
N VAL A 38 -14.65 10.41 -6.07
CA VAL A 38 -14.44 10.11 -4.65
C VAL A 38 -15.58 10.62 -3.77
N LEU A 39 -15.99 11.87 -3.97
CA LEU A 39 -17.06 12.52 -3.19
C LEU A 39 -18.44 11.87 -3.41
N ILE A 40 -18.66 11.22 -4.55
CA ILE A 40 -19.89 10.48 -4.85
C ILE A 40 -19.87 9.11 -4.17
N CYS A 41 -18.71 8.46 -4.13
CA CYS A 41 -18.58 7.09 -3.64
C CYS A 41 -18.56 7.00 -2.12
N MET A 42 -17.86 7.88 -1.41
CA MET A 42 -17.62 7.73 0.03
C MET A 42 -17.67 9.07 0.78
N SER A 43 -17.71 8.97 2.11
CA SER A 43 -17.51 10.07 3.05
C SER A 43 -16.14 9.97 3.73
N LEU A 44 -15.67 11.09 4.30
CA LEU A 44 -14.44 11.08 5.11
C LEU A 44 -14.54 10.07 6.26
N HIS A 45 -15.69 9.98 6.92
CA HIS A 45 -15.91 9.03 8.00
C HIS A 45 -15.70 7.57 7.54
N GLU A 46 -16.27 7.20 6.39
CA GLU A 46 -16.09 5.86 5.82
C GLU A 46 -14.62 5.60 5.46
N ALA A 47 -13.92 6.59 4.91
CA ALA A 47 -12.49 6.47 4.64
C ALA A 47 -11.66 6.22 5.91
N LEU A 48 -11.98 6.91 7.01
CA LEU A 48 -11.31 6.70 8.30
C LEU A 48 -11.59 5.33 8.89
N VAL A 49 -12.83 4.86 8.81
CA VAL A 49 -13.19 3.49 9.22
C VAL A 49 -12.43 2.44 8.41
N ALA A 50 -12.19 2.68 7.12
CA ALA A 50 -11.42 1.76 6.29
C ALA A 50 -9.92 1.73 6.66
N LEU A 51 -9.39 2.84 7.18
CA LEU A 51 -8.00 2.96 7.63
C LEU A 51 -7.79 2.40 9.06
N ASP A 52 -8.80 2.48 9.92
CA ASP A 52 -8.82 1.93 11.29
C ASP A 52 -9.09 0.42 11.28
N ARG A 53 -8.08 -0.36 10.91
CA ARG A 53 -8.20 -1.81 10.74
C ARG A 53 -8.30 -2.59 12.04
N ASP A 54 -7.60 -2.16 13.08
CA ASP A 54 -7.70 -2.77 14.41
C ASP A 54 -8.96 -2.33 15.16
N GLY A 55 -9.66 -1.30 14.65
CA GLY A 55 -10.98 -0.89 15.11
C GLY A 55 -10.92 -0.25 16.49
N ASP A 56 -9.78 0.34 16.83
CA ASP A 56 -9.55 0.99 18.11
C ASP A 56 -10.04 2.46 18.11
N GLY A 57 -10.38 2.99 16.92
CA GLY A 57 -10.88 4.34 16.71
C GLY A 57 -9.79 5.40 16.63
N PHE A 58 -8.53 5.00 16.51
CA PHE A 58 -7.37 5.88 16.55
C PHE A 58 -6.50 5.74 15.30
N ILE A 59 -5.89 6.85 14.90
CA ILE A 59 -4.91 6.88 13.81
C ILE A 59 -3.61 7.48 14.35
N TYR A 60 -2.54 6.70 14.35
CA TYR A 60 -1.23 7.04 14.87
C TYR A 60 -0.34 7.72 13.83
N LEU A 61 0.67 8.47 14.31
CA LEU A 61 1.64 9.18 13.45
C LEU A 61 2.28 8.28 12.37
N PRO A 62 2.71 7.03 12.67
CA PRO A 62 3.24 6.14 11.63
C PRO A 62 2.25 5.85 10.51
N GLN A 63 0.96 5.67 10.83
CA GLN A 63 -0.09 5.42 9.83
C GLN A 63 -0.32 6.66 8.94
N ILE A 64 -0.23 7.87 9.48
CA ILE A 64 -0.31 9.11 8.69
C ILE A 64 0.90 9.27 7.76
N ILE A 65 2.11 9.03 8.28
CA ILE A 65 3.34 9.06 7.47
C ILE A 65 3.26 8.03 6.35
N GLU A 66 2.66 6.88 6.61
CA GLU A 66 2.46 5.84 5.62
C GLU A 66 1.44 6.24 4.55
N LEU A 67 0.33 6.87 4.98
CA LEU A 67 -0.74 7.32 4.08
C LEU A 67 -0.29 8.44 3.13
N TRP A 68 0.45 9.44 3.62
CA TRP A 68 0.80 10.66 2.86
C TRP A 68 2.30 10.89 2.69
N GLY A 69 3.14 9.97 3.14
CA GLY A 69 4.60 10.10 3.10
C GLY A 69 5.18 11.06 4.16
N THR A 70 4.36 11.81 4.88
CA THR A 70 4.79 12.84 5.85
C THR A 70 3.88 12.88 7.08
N GLY A 71 4.43 13.35 8.20
CA GLY A 71 3.70 13.45 9.48
C GLY A 71 3.08 14.83 9.73
N ASP A 72 3.21 15.78 8.80
CA ASP A 72 2.82 17.18 9.05
C ASP A 72 1.32 17.31 9.37
N LYS A 73 0.49 16.55 8.65
CA LYS A 73 -0.95 16.50 8.91
C LYS A 73 -1.32 15.88 10.25
N PHE A 74 -0.51 14.97 10.78
CA PHE A 74 -0.76 14.44 12.13
C PHE A 74 -0.72 15.58 13.15
N TYR A 75 0.34 16.38 13.13
CA TYR A 75 0.50 17.49 14.07
C TYR A 75 -0.48 18.65 13.83
N GLU A 76 -0.95 18.83 12.59
CA GLU A 76 -1.97 19.83 12.27
C GLU A 76 -3.34 19.47 12.85
N LEU A 77 -3.70 18.18 12.82
CA LEU A 77 -5.01 17.69 13.24
C LEU A 77 -5.07 17.36 14.74
N ASN A 78 -3.94 16.94 15.33
CA ASN A 78 -3.84 16.55 16.73
C ASN A 78 -4.00 17.76 17.65
N THR A 79 -5.22 17.98 18.13
CA THR A 79 -5.62 19.23 18.78
C THR A 79 -5.38 19.17 20.28
N ASP A 80 -5.48 18.00 20.90
CA ASP A 80 -5.22 17.82 22.33
C ASP A 80 -3.77 17.44 22.65
N GLY A 81 -2.97 17.11 21.63
CA GLY A 81 -1.52 16.92 21.69
C GLY A 81 -1.10 15.56 22.23
N ASP A 82 -1.94 14.54 22.10
CA ASP A 82 -1.60 13.18 22.51
C ASP A 82 -0.84 12.40 21.42
N ASP A 83 -0.76 11.08 21.53
CA ASP A 83 0.02 10.22 20.63
C ASP A 83 -0.78 9.68 19.43
N HIS A 84 -2.05 10.06 19.29
CA HIS A 84 -2.92 9.58 18.22
C HIS A 84 -3.83 10.69 17.66
N LEU A 85 -4.64 10.33 16.67
CA LEU A 85 -5.73 11.14 16.16
C LEU A 85 -7.02 10.38 16.37
N THR A 86 -8.02 11.05 16.93
CA THR A 86 -9.39 10.56 16.89
C THR A 86 -10.06 10.92 15.57
N PHE A 87 -11.06 10.14 15.14
CA PHE A 87 -11.83 10.50 13.94
C PHE A 87 -12.43 11.90 14.02
N ARG A 88 -12.83 12.32 15.22
CA ARG A 88 -13.39 13.66 15.45
C ARG A 88 -12.37 14.77 15.17
N GLU A 89 -11.11 14.57 15.52
CA GLU A 89 -10.07 15.57 15.24
C GLU A 89 -9.84 15.71 13.74
N ILE A 90 -9.77 14.58 13.04
CA ILE A 90 -9.62 14.56 11.58
C ILE A 90 -10.83 15.22 10.90
N GLU A 91 -12.06 14.82 11.26
CA GLU A 91 -13.30 15.36 10.70
C GLU A 91 -13.53 16.84 11.00
N ASN A 92 -12.99 17.36 12.11
CA ASN A 92 -13.05 18.78 12.44
C ASN A 92 -11.97 19.60 11.71
N GLY A 93 -10.82 18.98 11.44
CA GLY A 93 -9.67 19.65 10.83
C GLY A 93 -9.62 19.55 9.30
N MET A 94 -10.32 18.61 8.69
CA MET A 94 -10.36 18.45 7.24
C MET A 94 -11.67 17.88 6.70
N THR A 95 -11.92 18.14 5.43
CA THR A 95 -13.00 17.54 4.65
C THR A 95 -12.48 16.39 3.79
N LEU A 96 -13.39 15.60 3.20
CA LEU A 96 -13.00 14.58 2.20
C LEU A 96 -12.30 15.21 0.98
N SER A 97 -12.62 16.46 0.63
CA SER A 97 -11.90 17.19 -0.42
C SER A 97 -10.45 17.45 -0.02
N ASP A 98 -10.22 17.92 1.21
CA ASP A 98 -8.86 18.20 1.69
C ASP A 98 -8.06 16.89 1.83
N PHE A 99 -8.72 15.80 2.21
CA PHE A 99 -8.18 14.45 2.26
C PHE A 99 -7.73 13.98 0.87
N TYR A 100 -8.58 14.15 -0.15
CA TYR A 100 -8.22 13.90 -1.55
C TYR A 100 -7.01 14.72 -1.99
N ASP A 101 -6.98 16.01 -1.65
CA ASP A 101 -5.90 16.93 -2.03
C ASP A 101 -4.54 16.56 -1.42
N GLN A 102 -4.51 15.68 -0.40
CA GLN A 102 -3.23 15.14 0.12
C GLN A 102 -2.62 14.08 -0.79
N PHE A 103 -3.41 13.45 -1.67
CA PHE A 103 -2.94 12.45 -2.62
C PHE A 103 -2.55 13.04 -3.98
N ASP A 104 -3.06 14.24 -4.32
CA ASP A 104 -2.71 14.97 -5.54
C ASP A 104 -1.33 15.64 -5.39
N PHE A 105 -0.28 14.83 -5.44
CA PHE A 105 1.09 15.29 -5.22
C PHE A 105 1.58 16.24 -6.31
N ASN A 106 1.12 16.04 -7.54
CA ASN A 106 1.53 16.86 -8.68
C ASN A 106 0.67 18.13 -8.85
N GLY A 107 -0.49 18.20 -8.19
CA GLY A 107 -1.40 19.35 -8.16
C GLY A 107 -2.16 19.58 -9.48
N ASP A 108 -2.37 18.54 -10.28
CA ASP A 108 -3.07 18.64 -11.56
C ASP A 108 -4.59 18.53 -11.44
N GLY A 109 -5.10 18.24 -10.24
CA GLY A 109 -6.52 18.15 -9.92
C GLY A 109 -7.15 16.80 -10.22
N THR A 110 -6.36 15.82 -10.63
CA THR A 110 -6.71 14.41 -10.79
C THR A 110 -5.67 13.54 -10.09
N LEU A 111 -6.03 12.29 -9.77
CA LEU A 111 -5.05 11.33 -9.27
C LEU A 111 -4.75 10.33 -10.37
N ASP A 112 -3.47 10.22 -10.73
CA ASP A 112 -3.01 9.10 -11.53
C ASP A 112 -3.04 7.77 -10.73
N ALA A 113 -2.65 6.67 -11.35
CA ALA A 113 -2.67 5.37 -10.69
C ALA A 113 -1.82 5.31 -9.40
N ALA A 114 -0.68 6.02 -9.36
CA ALA A 114 0.20 6.03 -8.20
C ALA A 114 -0.39 6.92 -7.07
N GLU A 115 -0.95 8.07 -7.43
CA GLU A 115 -1.60 9.00 -6.50
C GLU A 115 -2.90 8.42 -5.93
N ALA A 116 -3.72 7.78 -6.78
CA ALA A 116 -5.03 7.25 -6.42
C ALA A 116 -4.97 5.99 -5.57
N TYR A 117 -3.79 5.41 -5.35
CA TYR A 117 -3.67 4.06 -4.83
C TYR A 117 -4.36 3.87 -3.48
N GLN A 118 -4.01 4.73 -2.52
CA GLN A 118 -4.55 4.64 -1.16
C GLN A 118 -6.07 4.85 -1.13
N LEU A 119 -6.61 5.67 -2.04
CA LEU A 119 -8.05 5.87 -2.16
C LEU A 119 -8.76 4.67 -2.80
N ASN A 120 -8.13 4.00 -3.77
CA ASN A 120 -8.67 2.76 -4.31
C ASN A 120 -8.70 1.67 -3.22
N TYR A 121 -7.61 1.52 -2.46
CA TYR A 121 -7.59 0.62 -1.30
C TYR A 121 -8.73 0.92 -0.30
N ILE A 122 -8.92 2.19 0.08
CA ILE A 122 -10.03 2.60 0.96
C ILE A 122 -11.39 2.22 0.35
N TRP A 123 -11.59 2.49 -0.94
CA TRP A 123 -12.82 2.13 -1.63
C TRP A 123 -13.06 0.61 -1.61
N ASP A 124 -12.03 -0.18 -1.87
CA ASP A 124 -12.15 -1.63 -1.90
C ASP A 124 -12.44 -2.21 -0.51
N VAL A 125 -11.82 -1.68 0.55
CA VAL A 125 -12.16 -2.07 1.93
C VAL A 125 -13.64 -1.82 2.23
N LEU A 126 -14.21 -0.73 1.72
CA LEU A 126 -15.61 -0.35 1.92
C LEU A 126 -16.59 -1.17 1.07
N TYR A 127 -16.26 -1.43 -0.19
CA TYR A 127 -17.21 -1.91 -1.20
C TYR A 127 -16.89 -3.31 -1.75
N ASN A 128 -15.72 -3.87 -1.45
CA ASN A 128 -15.28 -5.20 -1.88
C ASN A 128 -14.79 -6.09 -0.71
N PRO A 129 -15.62 -6.34 0.33
CA PRO A 129 -15.22 -7.10 1.53
C PRO A 129 -15.03 -8.61 1.29
N ALA A 130 -15.10 -9.08 0.04
CA ALA A 130 -15.08 -10.50 -0.30
C ALA A 130 -13.66 -11.08 -0.47
N VAL A 131 -12.63 -10.26 -0.33
CA VAL A 131 -11.25 -10.71 -0.51
C VAL A 131 -10.74 -11.31 0.79
N ASN A 132 -10.52 -12.63 0.75
CA ASN A 132 -10.02 -13.41 1.88
C ASN A 132 -8.49 -13.62 1.77
N ASP A 133 -7.82 -12.67 1.12
CA ASP A 133 -6.38 -12.54 1.18
C ASP A 133 -6.06 -11.41 2.17
N PRO A 134 -5.42 -11.72 3.32
CA PRO A 134 -5.10 -10.71 4.31
C PRO A 134 -4.16 -9.65 3.74
N LEU A 135 -3.16 -10.02 2.92
CA LEU A 135 -2.23 -9.02 2.40
C LEU A 135 -2.75 -8.34 1.14
N ASP A 136 -3.45 -9.03 0.25
CA ASP A 136 -4.12 -8.40 -0.90
C ASP A 136 -5.58 -8.14 -0.54
N SER A 137 -5.80 -7.14 0.33
CA SER A 137 -7.12 -6.93 0.90
C SER A 137 -8.12 -6.35 -0.10
N ASN A 138 -7.64 -5.69 -1.15
CA ASN A 138 -8.50 -5.18 -2.21
C ASN A 138 -8.73 -6.18 -3.36
N GLY A 139 -7.94 -7.26 -3.42
CA GLY A 139 -8.07 -8.34 -4.38
C GLY A 139 -7.67 -7.95 -5.79
N ASP A 140 -6.86 -6.90 -5.92
CA ASP A 140 -6.39 -6.41 -7.22
C ASP A 140 -5.23 -7.26 -7.78
N GLY A 141 -4.74 -8.23 -7.00
CA GLY A 141 -3.66 -9.14 -7.35
C GLY A 141 -2.28 -8.51 -7.21
N ARG A 142 -2.17 -7.36 -6.56
CA ARG A 142 -0.95 -6.63 -6.24
C ARG A 142 -0.89 -6.40 -4.75
N LEU A 143 0.32 -6.21 -4.23
CA LEU A 143 0.49 -5.75 -2.85
C LEU A 143 0.95 -4.32 -2.83
N SER A 144 0.34 -3.55 -1.96
CA SER A 144 0.80 -2.22 -1.66
C SER A 144 1.50 -2.10 -0.32
N ARG A 145 2.11 -0.93 -0.16
CA ARG A 145 2.76 -0.58 1.09
C ARG A 145 1.76 -0.51 2.25
N LEU A 146 0.57 0.09 2.03
CA LEU A 146 -0.44 0.18 3.08
C LEU A 146 -0.96 -1.20 3.47
N GLU A 147 -1.19 -2.08 2.51
CA GLU A 147 -1.60 -3.45 2.79
C GLU A 147 -0.59 -4.22 3.63
N ILE A 148 0.69 -4.16 3.26
CA ILE A 148 1.74 -4.83 4.02
C ILE A 148 1.84 -4.27 5.44
N THR A 149 1.86 -2.94 5.56
CA THR A 149 2.03 -2.26 6.86
C THR A 149 0.80 -2.33 7.76
N SER A 150 -0.38 -2.55 7.19
CA SER A 150 -1.64 -2.72 7.94
C SER A 150 -1.77 -4.11 8.57
N HIS A 151 -0.98 -5.09 8.14
CA HIS A 151 -1.04 -6.47 8.64
C HIS A 151 0.22 -6.92 9.37
N MET A 152 1.36 -6.27 9.12
CA MET A 152 2.61 -6.60 9.78
C MET A 152 3.41 -5.35 10.09
N THR A 153 4.15 -5.41 11.19
CA THR A 153 5.20 -4.47 11.54
C THR A 153 6.55 -4.98 11.04
N TYR A 154 7.53 -4.07 10.91
CA TYR A 154 8.89 -4.45 10.52
C TYR A 154 9.51 -5.46 11.50
N ASN A 155 9.24 -5.31 12.79
CA ASN A 155 9.72 -6.24 13.81
C ASN A 155 9.09 -7.62 13.70
N GLU A 156 7.82 -7.73 13.32
CA GLU A 156 7.18 -9.03 13.06
C GLU A 156 7.81 -9.73 11.86
N VAL A 157 8.15 -8.99 10.81
CA VAL A 157 8.89 -9.52 9.66
C VAL A 157 10.27 -10.03 10.09
N LEU A 158 11.05 -9.25 10.85
CA LEU A 158 12.36 -9.69 11.34
C LEU A 158 12.25 -10.96 12.20
N ARG A 159 11.28 -11.01 13.12
CA ARG A 159 11.03 -12.19 13.96
C ARG A 159 10.58 -13.42 13.18
N ALA A 160 9.84 -13.23 12.09
CA ALA A 160 9.41 -14.32 11.22
C ALA A 160 10.57 -14.86 10.37
N LEU A 161 11.53 -14.00 10.01
CA LEU A 161 12.72 -14.42 9.26
C LEU A 161 13.76 -15.14 10.12
N ASP A 162 13.92 -14.77 11.40
CA ASP A 162 14.80 -15.42 12.37
C ASP A 162 14.28 -16.84 12.73
N ALA A 163 14.57 -17.80 11.86
CA ALA A 163 13.96 -19.12 11.88
C ALA A 163 14.58 -20.03 12.94
N ASP A 164 15.86 -19.81 13.28
CA ASP A 164 16.55 -20.56 14.32
C ASP A 164 16.56 -19.85 15.70
N GLY A 165 16.12 -18.59 15.75
CA GLY A 165 15.92 -17.83 16.99
C GLY A 165 17.22 -17.34 17.63
N ASP A 166 18.29 -17.21 16.85
CA ASP A 166 19.59 -16.76 17.31
C ASP A 166 19.74 -15.22 17.36
N GLN A 167 18.67 -14.50 16.96
CA GLN A 167 18.58 -13.03 16.91
C GLN A 167 19.50 -12.39 15.86
N ARG A 168 19.93 -13.17 14.87
CA ARG A 168 20.74 -12.72 13.75
C ARG A 168 20.13 -13.28 12.46
N LEU A 169 19.97 -12.43 11.47
CA LEU A 169 19.46 -12.86 10.18
C LEU A 169 20.61 -13.29 9.29
N SER A 170 20.60 -14.57 8.92
CA SER A 170 21.48 -15.10 7.87
C SER A 170 20.95 -14.74 6.48
N ALA A 171 21.83 -14.79 5.46
CA ALA A 171 21.41 -14.60 4.07
C ALA A 171 20.34 -15.62 3.63
N ALA A 172 20.35 -16.84 4.19
CA ALA A 172 19.35 -17.86 3.85
C ALA A 172 17.96 -17.49 4.37
N GLU A 173 17.88 -16.95 5.57
CA GLU A 173 16.63 -16.48 6.19
C GLU A 173 16.08 -15.27 5.45
N VAL A 174 16.91 -14.26 5.21
CA VAL A 174 16.54 -13.04 4.47
C VAL A 174 16.07 -13.37 3.05
N ASN A 175 16.56 -14.47 2.45
CA ASN A 175 16.15 -14.90 1.12
C ASN A 175 14.65 -15.20 1.00
N VAL A 176 14.00 -15.60 2.09
CA VAL A 176 12.55 -15.83 2.12
C VAL A 176 11.78 -14.58 1.72
N LEU A 177 12.16 -13.41 2.25
CA LEU A 177 11.53 -12.15 1.90
C LEU A 177 12.12 -11.52 0.64
N MET A 178 13.45 -11.49 0.53
CA MET A 178 14.13 -10.62 -0.42
C MET A 178 14.43 -11.26 -1.76
N GLY A 179 14.40 -12.60 -1.85
CA GLY A 179 14.69 -13.33 -3.08
C GLY A 179 15.97 -12.86 -3.77
N SER A 180 15.85 -12.26 -4.96
CA SER A 180 17.00 -11.77 -5.72
C SER A 180 17.73 -10.58 -5.06
N GLN A 181 17.05 -9.83 -4.18
CA GLN A 181 17.57 -8.63 -3.52
C GLN A 181 18.39 -8.96 -2.25
N THR A 182 18.45 -10.22 -1.83
CA THR A 182 19.11 -10.65 -0.58
C THR A 182 20.56 -10.19 -0.48
N ALA A 183 21.38 -10.47 -1.51
CA ALA A 183 22.81 -10.17 -1.44
C ALA A 183 23.06 -8.68 -1.24
N GLN A 184 22.39 -7.85 -2.04
CA GLN A 184 22.52 -6.40 -1.92
C GLN A 184 21.97 -5.88 -0.59
N TRP A 185 20.90 -6.48 -0.05
CA TRP A 185 20.38 -6.07 1.25
C TRP A 185 21.33 -6.43 2.39
N MET A 186 21.94 -7.62 2.36
CA MET A 186 22.96 -8.01 3.32
C MET A 186 24.15 -7.05 3.26
N ASP A 187 24.70 -6.77 2.07
CA ASP A 187 25.80 -5.82 1.89
C ASP A 187 25.48 -4.41 2.41
N ASP A 188 24.21 -3.99 2.31
CA ASP A 188 23.76 -2.67 2.76
C ASP A 188 23.45 -2.60 4.26
N GLN A 189 23.28 -3.74 4.96
CA GLN A 189 22.85 -3.79 6.37
C GLN A 189 23.87 -4.41 7.32
N ASP A 190 24.68 -5.37 6.85
CA ASP A 190 25.76 -6.01 7.61
C ASP A 190 26.93 -5.04 7.77
N ASN A 191 26.77 -4.07 8.67
CA ASN A 191 27.71 -2.97 8.86
C ASN A 191 29.08 -3.41 9.39
N ASN A 192 29.17 -4.62 9.94
CA ASN A 192 30.38 -5.14 10.56
C ASN A 192 31.04 -6.28 9.74
N ASP A 193 30.45 -6.64 8.60
CA ASP A 193 30.87 -7.71 7.68
C ASP A 193 31.04 -9.09 8.36
N ASP A 194 30.20 -9.41 9.36
CA ASP A 194 30.25 -10.72 10.05
C ASP A 194 29.43 -11.82 9.36
N GLY A 195 28.72 -11.46 8.28
CA GLY A 195 27.90 -12.35 7.47
C GLY A 195 26.46 -12.51 7.98
N PHE A 196 26.09 -11.76 9.01
CA PHE A 196 24.76 -11.75 9.61
C PHE A 196 24.26 -10.32 9.82
N VAL A 197 22.94 -10.15 9.89
CA VAL A 197 22.33 -8.86 10.26
C VAL A 197 21.63 -9.02 11.60
N ASN A 198 22.16 -8.36 12.63
CA ASN A 198 21.53 -8.33 13.95
C ASN A 198 20.42 -7.26 14.03
N GLY A 199 19.68 -7.20 15.15
CA GLY A 199 18.57 -6.24 15.31
C GLY A 199 18.95 -4.76 15.22
N GLU A 200 20.16 -4.36 15.63
CA GLU A 200 20.65 -2.98 15.49
C GLU A 200 20.97 -2.66 14.03
N GLU A 201 21.62 -3.60 13.33
CA GLU A 201 21.92 -3.51 11.90
C GLU A 201 20.65 -3.50 11.06
N ALA A 202 19.65 -4.32 11.40
CA ALA A 202 18.36 -4.38 10.74
C ALA A 202 17.60 -3.04 10.83
N HIS A 203 17.79 -2.25 11.88
CA HIS A 203 17.19 -0.91 12.02
C HIS A 203 18.12 0.22 11.58
N SER A 204 19.35 -0.10 11.21
CA SER A 204 20.32 0.87 10.72
C SER A 204 19.80 1.54 9.44
N HIS A 205 20.38 2.69 9.12
CA HIS A 205 19.96 3.50 7.97
C HIS A 205 18.48 3.93 7.96
N ARG A 206 17.71 3.74 9.05
CA ARG A 206 16.25 3.94 9.13
C ARG A 206 15.47 2.93 8.28
N MET A 207 15.91 1.68 8.24
CA MET A 207 15.18 0.61 7.58
C MET A 207 13.80 0.41 8.23
N ASN A 208 12.78 0.16 7.40
CA ASN A 208 11.40 -0.12 7.79
C ASN A 208 10.69 -0.84 6.63
N LEU A 209 9.43 -1.26 6.82
CA LEU A 209 8.67 -1.97 5.78
C LEU A 209 8.52 -1.16 4.50
N GLY A 210 8.30 0.16 4.60
CA GLY A 210 8.20 1.01 3.41
C GLY A 210 9.46 1.01 2.54
N ARG A 211 10.64 0.87 3.15
CA ARG A 211 11.91 0.74 2.42
C ARG A 211 12.16 -0.66 1.88
N ILE A 212 11.73 -1.69 2.59
CA ILE A 212 11.74 -3.06 2.05
C ILE A 212 10.84 -3.14 0.82
N PHE A 213 9.63 -2.59 0.93
CA PHE A 213 8.69 -2.46 -0.17
C PHE A 213 9.34 -1.79 -1.38
N SER A 214 9.90 -0.58 -1.21
CA SER A 214 10.56 0.13 -2.31
C SER A 214 11.80 -0.56 -2.88
N ARG A 215 12.41 -1.50 -2.15
CA ARG A 215 13.50 -2.32 -2.71
C ARG A 215 12.96 -3.48 -3.56
N LEU A 216 11.79 -4.01 -3.21
CA LEU A 216 11.17 -5.12 -3.91
C LEU A 216 10.32 -4.67 -5.11
N ASP A 217 9.89 -3.42 -5.14
CA ASP A 217 9.26 -2.76 -6.28
C ASP A 217 10.34 -2.47 -7.35
N LEU A 218 10.56 -3.43 -8.25
CA LEU A 218 11.68 -3.39 -9.21
C LEU A 218 11.36 -2.53 -10.43
N ASP A 219 10.09 -2.42 -10.79
CA ASP A 219 9.64 -1.61 -11.90
C ASP A 219 9.27 -0.17 -11.49
N GLY A 220 9.23 0.11 -10.18
CA GLY A 220 9.01 1.43 -9.60
C GLY A 220 7.56 1.90 -9.76
N ASN A 221 6.62 0.96 -9.83
CA ASN A 221 5.22 1.26 -10.05
C ASN A 221 4.46 1.58 -8.74
N ASN A 222 5.12 1.46 -7.57
CA ASN A 222 4.58 1.57 -6.21
C ASN A 222 3.66 0.43 -5.78
N TYR A 223 3.77 -0.73 -6.42
CA TYR A 223 3.11 -1.98 -6.09
C TYR A 223 4.13 -3.12 -6.14
N LEU A 224 3.80 -4.23 -5.50
CA LEU A 224 4.51 -5.48 -5.70
C LEU A 224 3.59 -6.42 -6.45
N ASN A 225 3.95 -6.72 -7.69
CA ASN A 225 3.23 -7.63 -8.57
C ASN A 225 4.21 -8.60 -9.22
N ASP A 226 3.71 -9.53 -10.03
CA ASP A 226 4.54 -10.43 -10.84
C ASP A 226 5.64 -11.19 -10.05
N GLY A 227 5.38 -11.45 -8.76
CA GLY A 227 6.26 -12.18 -7.86
C GLY A 227 7.14 -11.31 -6.94
N GLU A 228 7.15 -9.99 -7.11
CA GLU A 228 7.88 -9.05 -6.24
C GLU A 228 7.42 -9.14 -4.77
N GLY A 229 6.12 -9.36 -4.56
CA GLY A 229 5.51 -9.46 -3.23
C GLY A 229 5.48 -10.87 -2.65
N ALA A 230 5.98 -11.88 -3.37
CA ALA A 230 5.86 -13.29 -2.96
C ALA A 230 6.47 -13.57 -1.58
N GLY A 231 7.58 -12.90 -1.25
CA GLY A 231 8.24 -13.04 0.05
C GLY A 231 7.39 -12.54 1.22
N PHE A 232 6.54 -11.52 1.02
CA PHE A 232 5.65 -11.02 2.07
C PHE A 232 4.59 -12.05 2.47
N TYR A 233 4.05 -12.79 1.50
CA TYR A 233 3.11 -13.88 1.77
C TYR A 233 3.74 -15.00 2.60
N GLU A 234 4.96 -15.41 2.25
CA GLU A 234 5.67 -16.46 3.00
C GLU A 234 5.96 -16.00 4.43
N VAL A 235 6.46 -14.77 4.61
CA VAL A 235 6.71 -14.17 5.92
C VAL A 235 5.43 -14.09 6.75
N TRP A 236 4.31 -13.69 6.15
CA TRP A 236 3.03 -13.61 6.84
C TRP A 236 2.55 -14.97 7.34
N VAL A 237 2.67 -16.02 6.52
CA VAL A 237 2.34 -17.39 6.92
C VAL A 237 3.22 -17.85 8.08
N ILE A 238 4.52 -17.54 8.05
CA ILE A 238 5.45 -17.86 9.15
C ILE A 238 5.04 -17.11 10.42
N HIS A 239 4.76 -15.81 10.32
CA HIS A 239 4.31 -14.99 11.44
C HIS A 239 3.06 -15.59 12.10
N LEU A 240 1.99 -15.85 11.33
CA LEU A 240 0.77 -16.46 11.85
C LEU A 240 1.00 -17.83 12.49
N THR A 241 1.90 -18.63 11.91
CA THR A 241 2.29 -19.93 12.47
C THR A 241 2.98 -19.78 13.83
N ASN A 242 3.85 -18.79 13.96
CA ASN A 242 4.61 -18.51 15.18
C ASN A 242 3.72 -17.90 16.29
N THR A 243 2.72 -17.10 15.93
CA THR A 243 1.85 -16.39 16.90
C THR A 243 0.51 -17.07 17.17
N GLY A 244 0.17 -18.13 16.42
CA GLY A 244 -1.15 -18.76 16.51
C GLY A 244 -2.27 -17.89 15.96
N GLY A 245 -1.95 -16.99 15.02
CA GLY A 245 -2.89 -16.08 14.38
C GLY A 245 -3.09 -14.73 15.09
N SER A 246 -2.23 -14.38 16.04
CA SER A 246 -2.23 -13.06 16.69
C SER A 246 -1.27 -12.14 15.96
N THR A 247 -1.75 -11.02 15.44
CA THR A 247 -0.91 -9.88 15.08
C THR A 247 -0.75 -8.98 16.30
N ASP A 248 0.42 -8.36 16.49
CA ASP A 248 0.50 -7.22 17.39
C ASP A 248 -0.42 -6.11 16.80
N PRO A 249 -1.12 -5.31 17.63
CA PRO A 249 -1.76 -4.10 17.10
C PRO A 249 -0.68 -3.27 16.41
N VAL A 250 -1.00 -2.66 15.27
CA VAL A 250 -0.07 -1.83 14.46
C VAL A 250 0.20 -0.52 15.22
N THR A 251 0.79 -0.66 16.39
CA THR A 251 1.25 0.39 17.29
C THR A 251 2.74 0.51 17.01
N GLY A 252 3.06 1.36 16.03
CA GLY A 252 4.44 1.74 15.72
C GLY A 252 5.06 2.54 16.86
#